data_AF-A0A5D0R316-F1
#
_entry.id   AF-A0A5D0R316-F1
#
_cell.length_a   1.000
_cell.length_b   1.000
_cell.length_c   1.000
_cell.angle_alpha   90.00
_cell.angle_beta   90.00
_cell.angle_gamma   90.00
#
_symmetry.space_group_name_H-M   'P 1'
#
loop_
_entity.id
_entity.type
_entity.pdbx_description
1 polymer ?
#
loop_
_entity_poly.entity_id
_entity_poly.type
_entity_poly.pdbx_seq_one_letter_code
_entity_poly.pdbx_strand_id
1 'polypeptide(L)'
;MAQDVQPVIVGIVTVQDNDQQTLGVSYTELIPVLINAIKEQQAQIEMLQAKNKNQSTAAMADVLKRLMALEDTVEGAKQDMNSVSLAD
;
A
#
# COMPACT_ATOMS: atom_id res chain seq x y z
N MET A 1 13.66 -11.87 26.04
CA MET A 1 12.81 -12.59 25.06
C MET A 1 11.37 -12.71 25.52
N ALA A 2 11.03 -13.57 26.49
CA ALA A 2 9.63 -13.63 26.99
C ALA A 2 9.12 -12.27 27.52
N GLN A 3 10.02 -11.51 28.15
CA GLN A 3 9.76 -10.14 28.65
C GLN A 3 9.46 -9.14 27.54
N ASP A 4 10.04 -9.33 26.35
CA ASP A 4 9.84 -8.45 25.17
C ASP A 4 8.53 -8.78 24.46
N VAL A 5 8.06 -10.02 24.58
CA VAL A 5 6.82 -10.52 23.98
C VAL A 5 5.60 -10.15 24.82
N GLN A 6 5.74 -10.14 26.16
CA GLN A 6 4.65 -9.85 27.11
C GLN A 6 3.87 -8.54 26.84
N PRO A 7 4.51 -7.40 26.52
CA PRO A 7 3.78 -6.17 26.21
C PRO A 7 3.18 -6.13 24.80
N VAL A 8 3.61 -7.02 23.89
CA VAL A 8 3.20 -7.03 22.48
C VAL A 8 2.08 -8.03 22.23
N ILE A 9 2.14 -9.21 22.87
CA ILE A 9 1.14 -10.27 22.74
C ILE A 9 0.73 -10.72 24.14
N VAL A 10 -0.38 -10.16 24.61
CA VAL A 10 -0.92 -10.43 25.94
C VAL A 10 -1.45 -11.87 26.01
N GLY A 11 -1.15 -12.57 27.10
CA GLY A 11 -1.74 -13.88 27.41
C GLY A 11 -0.94 -15.11 26.98
N ILE A 12 0.13 -14.96 26.19
CA ILE A 12 0.96 -16.10 25.74
C ILE A 12 2.25 -16.30 26.58
N VAL A 13 2.52 -15.38 27.51
CA VAL A 13 3.65 -15.47 28.43
C VAL A 13 3.15 -16.04 29.75
N THR A 14 3.74 -17.16 30.16
CA THR A 14 3.41 -17.85 31.41
C THR A 14 4.54 -17.68 32.41
N VAL A 15 4.17 -17.53 33.68
CA VAL A 15 5.14 -17.52 34.79
C VAL A 15 5.23 -18.95 35.29
N GLN A 16 6.43 -19.52 35.30
CA GLN A 16 6.65 -20.83 35.89
C GLN A 16 6.57 -20.76 37.41
N ASP A 17 5.98 -21.78 38.01
CA ASP A 17 5.92 -21.96 39.46
C ASP A 17 7.25 -22.55 39.96
N ASN A 18 8.31 -21.76 39.86
CA ASN A 18 9.62 -22.06 40.42
C ASN A 18 10.07 -20.88 41.30
N ASP A 19 11.05 -21.11 42.19
CA ASP A 19 11.55 -20.08 43.12
C ASP A 19 12.03 -18.80 42.43
N GLN A 20 12.31 -18.87 41.12
CA GLN A 20 12.77 -17.76 40.29
C GLN A 20 11.68 -17.13 39.42
N GLN A 21 10.43 -17.60 39.52
CA GLN A 21 9.28 -17.18 38.72
C GLN A 21 9.60 -16.96 37.24
N THR A 22 10.27 -17.95 36.62
CA THR A 22 10.82 -17.78 35.26
C THR A 22 9.71 -17.56 34.24
N LEU A 23 9.87 -16.55 33.37
CA LEU A 23 8.92 -16.27 32.29
C LEU A 23 9.18 -17.16 31.07
N GLY A 24 8.17 -17.92 30.66
CA GLY A 24 8.15 -18.74 29.45
C GLY A 24 7.17 -18.22 28.41
N VAL A 25 7.38 -18.61 27.15
CA VAL A 25 6.43 -18.33 26.06
C VAL A 25 5.75 -19.65 25.67
N SER A 26 4.43 -19.64 25.61
CA SER A 26 3.65 -20.77 25.09
C SER A 26 3.74 -20.78 23.57
N TYR A 27 4.70 -21.52 23.01
CA TYR A 27 4.86 -21.63 21.55
C TYR A 27 3.63 -22.22 20.87
N THR A 28 2.92 -23.12 21.55
CA THR A 28 1.65 -23.70 21.08
C THR A 28 0.56 -22.66 20.91
N GLU A 29 0.52 -21.62 21.75
CA GLU A 29 -0.43 -20.51 21.65
C GLU A 29 0.08 -19.38 20.76
N LEU A 30 1.41 -19.18 20.71
CA LEU A 30 2.02 -18.17 19.85
C LEU A 30 1.87 -18.50 18.36
N ILE A 31 2.03 -19.77 17.96
CA ILE A 31 1.92 -20.21 16.55
C ILE A 31 0.59 -19.75 15.90
N PRO A 32 -0.60 -20.04 16.45
CA PRO A 32 -1.85 -19.61 15.83
C PRO A 32 -2.00 -18.09 15.80
N VAL A 33 -1.48 -17.36 16.80
CA VAL A 33 -1.45 -15.88 16.79
C VAL A 33 -0.62 -15.37 15.61
N LEU A 34 0.58 -15.91 15.41
CA LEU A 34 1.45 -15.52 14.29
C LEU A 34 0.83 -15.87 12.93
N ILE A 35 0.18 -17.03 12.81
CA ILE A 35 -0.52 -17.42 11.57
C ILE A 35 -1.62 -16.40 11.25
N ASN A 36 -2.42 -16.00 12.24
CA ASN A 36 -3.48 -15.02 12.04
C ASN A 36 -2.91 -13.63 11.70
N ALA A 37 -1.83 -13.21 12.35
CA ALA A 37 -1.14 -11.97 12.04
C ALA A 37 -0.61 -11.95 10.59
N ILE A 38 -0.02 -13.06 10.12
CA ILE A 38 0.46 -13.19 8.73
C ILE A 38 -0.71 -13.12 7.74
N LYS A 39 -1.83 -13.78 8.04
CA LYS A 39 -3.04 -13.71 7.19
C LYS A 39 -3.58 -12.28 7.08
N GLU A 40 -3.63 -11.57 8.20
CA GLU A 40 -4.09 -10.17 8.24
C GLU A 40 -3.14 -9.26 7.44
N GLN A 41 -1.82 -9.43 7.63
CA GLN A 41 -0.82 -8.69 6.86
C GLN A 41 -0.95 -8.96 5.35
N GLN A 42 -1.19 -10.21 4.95
CA GLN A 42 -1.40 -10.57 3.55
C GLN A 42 -2.64 -9.88 2.96
N ALA A 43 -3.75 -9.82 3.71
CA ALA A 43 -4.94 -9.09 3.29
C ALA A 43 -4.70 -7.57 3.15
N GLN A 44 -3.92 -6.97 4.06
CA GLN A 44 -3.53 -5.56 3.96
C GLN A 44 -2.64 -5.31 2.72
N ILE A 45 -1.70 -6.20 2.42
CA ILE A 45 -0.85 -6.11 1.23
C ILE A 45 -1.70 -6.15 -0.04
N GLU A 46 -2.64 -7.09 -0.15
CA GLU A 46 -3.53 -7.20 -1.31
C GLU A 46 -4.40 -5.96 -1.51
N MET A 47 -4.94 -5.40 -0.41
CA MET A 47 -5.70 -4.16 -0.44
C MET A 47 -4.84 -2.97 -0.93
N LEU A 48 -3.62 -2.83 -0.41
CA LEU A 48 -2.71 -1.75 -0.80
C LEU A 48 -2.27 -1.88 -2.26
N GLN A 49 -1.99 -3.09 -2.74
CA GLN A 49 -1.67 -3.36 -4.14
C GLN A 49 -2.84 -2.98 -5.07
N ALA A 50 -4.07 -3.36 -4.71
CA ALA A 50 -5.27 -3.00 -5.46
C ALA A 50 -5.46 -1.47 -5.53
N LYS A 51 -5.28 -0.77 -4.39
CA LYS A 51 -5.36 0.69 -4.32
C LYS A 51 -4.30 1.36 -5.20
N ASN A 52 -3.05 0.91 -5.14
CA ASN A 52 -1.97 1.45 -5.97
C ASN A 52 -2.22 1.26 -7.46
N LYS A 53 -2.72 0.08 -7.86
CA LYS A 53 -3.09 -0.19 -9.26
C LYS A 53 -4.17 0.78 -9.75
N ASN A 54 -5.24 0.94 -8.98
CA ASN A 54 -6.35 1.84 -9.33
C ASN A 54 -5.90 3.30 -9.43
N GLN A 55 -5.08 3.75 -8.48
CA GLN A 55 -4.56 5.12 -8.46
C GLN A 55 -3.63 5.39 -9.65
N SER A 56 -2.79 4.42 -10.03
CA SER A 56 -1.94 4.51 -11.21
C SER A 56 -2.76 4.63 -12.50
N THR A 57 -3.81 3.82 -12.66
CA THR A 57 -4.70 3.89 -13.83
C THR A 57 -5.46 5.22 -13.90
N ALA A 58 -5.97 5.73 -12.77
CA ALA A 58 -6.67 7.02 -12.73
C ALA A 58 -5.75 8.19 -13.09
N ALA A 59 -4.53 8.20 -12.53
CA ALA A 59 -3.53 9.21 -12.87
C ALA A 59 -3.12 9.15 -14.35
N MET A 60 -2.94 7.94 -14.90
CA MET A 60 -2.64 7.76 -16.32
C MET A 60 -3.78 8.28 -17.22
N ALA A 61 -5.03 8.00 -16.85
CA ALA A 61 -6.20 8.48 -17.60
C ALA A 61 -6.30 10.02 -17.62
N ASP A 62 -6.00 10.69 -16.50
CA ASP A 62 -5.97 12.15 -16.43
C ASP A 62 -4.86 12.73 -17.32
N VAL A 63 -3.65 12.13 -17.27
CA VAL A 63 -2.52 12.54 -18.12
C VAL A 63 -2.87 12.38 -19.60
N LEU A 64 -3.47 11.26 -20.01
CA LEU A 64 -3.90 11.04 -21.39
C LEU A 64 -4.93 12.09 -21.84
N LYS A 65 -5.90 12.42 -20.98
CA LYS A 65 -6.89 13.45 -21.29
C LYS A 65 -6.25 14.82 -21.50
N ARG A 66 -5.28 15.19 -20.65
CA ARG A 66 -4.53 16.45 -20.77
C ARG A 66 -3.65 16.47 -22.01
N LEU A 67 -3.06 15.34 -22.40
CA LEU A 67 -2.27 15.21 -23.61
C LEU A 67 -3.13 15.42 -24.85
N MET A 68 -4.28 14.74 -24.95
CA MET A 68 -5.22 14.91 -26.06
C MET A 68 -5.67 16.38 -26.23
N ALA A 69 -6.04 17.03 -25.12
CA ALA A 69 -6.46 18.44 -25.17
C ALA A 69 -5.32 19.38 -25.63
N LEU A 70 -4.07 19.05 -25.28
CA LEU A 70 -2.91 19.81 -25.72
C LEU A 70 -2.62 19.58 -27.21
N GLU A 71 -2.72 18.33 -27.66
CA GLU A 71 -2.57 17.98 -29.08
C GLU A 71 -3.60 18.72 -29.94
N ASP A 72 -4.87 18.74 -29.55
CA ASP A 72 -5.93 19.50 -30.24
C ASP A 72 -5.63 21.01 -30.30
N THR A 73 -5.13 21.58 -29.21
CA THR A 73 -4.79 23.01 -29.12
C THR A 73 -3.61 23.36 -30.04
N VAL A 74 -2.60 22.49 -30.10
CA VAL A 74 -1.43 22.67 -30.96
C VAL A 74 -1.81 22.53 -32.44
N GLU A 75 -2.69 21.59 -32.79
CA GLU A 75 -3.21 21.42 -34.15
C GLU A 75 -3.94 22.69 -34.61
N GLY A 76 -4.83 23.23 -33.77
CA GLY A 76 -5.55 24.49 -34.06
C GLY A 76 -4.60 25.67 -34.27
N ALA A 77 -3.62 25.85 -33.37
CA ALA A 77 -2.64 26.93 -33.49
C ALA A 77 -1.79 26.85 -34.77
N LYS A 78 -1.47 25.64 -35.25
CA LYS A 78 -0.76 25.45 -36.53
C LYS A 78 -1.61 25.87 -37.73
N GLN A 79 -2.91 25.59 -37.71
CA GLN A 79 -3.83 26.00 -38.78
C GLN A 79 -3.99 27.52 -38.83
N ASP A 80 -4.08 28.16 -37.67
CA ASP A 80 -4.16 29.62 -37.56
C ASP A 80 -2.89 30.30 -38.08
N MET A 81 -1.70 29.79 -37.75
CA MET A 81 -0.43 30.33 -38.28
C MET A 81 -0.31 30.20 -39.81
N ASN A 82 -0.80 29.09 -40.37
CA ASN A 82 -0.70 28.86 -41.82
C ASN A 82 -1.67 29.75 -42.61
N SER A 83 -2.83 30.11 -42.04
CA SER A 83 -3.78 31.02 -42.67
C SER A 83 -3.31 32.49 -42.64
N VAL A 84 -2.59 32.90 -41.59
CA VAL A 84 -1.97 34.24 -41.51
C VAL A 84 -0.83 34.42 -42.53
N SER A 85 -0.01 33.38 -42.78
CA SER A 85 1.10 33.46 -43.75
C SER A 85 0.65 33.54 -45.23
N LEU A 86 -0.63 33.27 -45.52
CA LEU A 86 -1.20 33.33 -46.88
C LEU A 86 -1.90 34.66 -47.18
N ALA A 87 -2.01 35.56 -46.18
CA ALA A 87 -2.75 36.81 -46.26
C ALA A 87 -1.87 38.07 -46.47
N ASP A 88 -0.54 37.93 -46.38
CA ASP A 88 0.48 38.97 -46.66
C ASP A 88 1.21 38.70 -47.99
#